data_AF-A0A6D0IHF3-F1
#
_entry.id   AF-A0A6D0IHF3-F1
#
_cell.length_a   1.000
_cell.length_b   1.000
_cell.length_c   1.000
_cell.angle_alpha   90.00
_cell.angle_beta   90.00
_cell.angle_gamma   90.00
#
_symmetry.space_group_name_H-M   'P 1'
#
loop_
_entity.id
_entity.type
_entity.pdbx_description
1 polymer ?
#
loop_
_entity_poly.entity_id
_entity_poly.type
_entity_poly.pdbx_seq_one_letter_code
_entity_poly.pdbx_strand_id
1 'polypeptide(L)'
;MSMSSIPSSSQSGKLYGWVERIGNKVPHPFLLFIYLIIVLMVTTAILSAFGVSAKNPTDGTPVVVKNLLSVEGLHWFLPNVIKNFSGFAPLGAILALVLGAGLAERVGLLPALMVKMASHVNARYASYMVLFIAFFSHISSDAALVIMPPMGALIFLAVGRHPVAGLLAAIAGVGCGFTANLLIVTTDVLLSGISTEAAAAFNPQMHVSVIDNWYFMASSVVVLTIVGGLITDKIIEPRLGQWQGNSDEKLQTLTESQRFSLRIAGVVSLLFIAAIALMVIPQNGILRDPINHTVMPSPFIKGIVPLIILFFFVVSLAYGIATRTIRRQADLPHLMIEPMKEMAGFIVMVFPLAQFV
;
A
#
# COMPACT_ATOMS: atom_id res chain seq x y z
N MET A 1 -25.06 34.91 -17.49
CA MET A 1 -23.77 34.68 -18.16
C MET A 1 -23.82 33.33 -18.85
N SER A 2 -23.37 33.27 -20.09
CA SER A 2 -23.70 32.25 -21.10
C SER A 2 -23.21 30.82 -20.79
N MET A 3 -24.11 29.84 -20.94
CA MET A 3 -23.76 28.43 -21.15
C MET A 3 -23.23 28.19 -22.57
N SER A 4 -22.02 28.66 -22.85
CA SER A 4 -21.36 28.38 -24.13
C SER A 4 -19.86 28.27 -23.94
N SER A 5 -19.44 27.08 -23.53
CA SER A 5 -18.12 26.52 -23.79
C SER A 5 -18.16 25.01 -23.56
N ILE A 6 -18.97 24.30 -24.36
CA ILE A 6 -18.70 22.87 -24.57
C ILE A 6 -17.35 22.83 -25.31
N PRO A 7 -16.29 22.21 -24.77
CA PRO A 7 -15.01 22.18 -25.43
C PRO A 7 -15.15 21.45 -26.77
N SER A 8 -14.66 22.09 -27.84
CA SER A 8 -14.51 21.48 -29.16
C SER A 8 -13.82 20.12 -29.05
N SER A 9 -14.22 19.16 -29.90
CA SER A 9 -13.67 17.81 -29.99
C SER A 9 -12.16 17.81 -30.29
N SER A 10 -11.36 18.01 -29.25
CA SER A 10 -9.91 17.86 -29.27
C SER A 10 -9.54 16.41 -29.62
N GLN A 11 -8.45 16.22 -30.36
CA GLN A 11 -7.88 14.90 -30.64
C GLN A 11 -7.59 14.13 -29.35
N SER A 12 -7.26 14.84 -28.26
CA SER A 12 -7.12 14.29 -26.90
C SER A 12 -8.44 13.78 -26.32
N GLY A 13 -9.57 14.43 -26.65
CA GLY A 13 -10.91 14.00 -26.23
C GLY A 13 -11.30 12.63 -26.82
N LYS A 14 -10.82 12.30 -28.02
CA LYS A 14 -11.01 10.96 -28.62
C LYS A 14 -10.19 9.89 -27.89
N LEU A 15 -8.96 10.23 -27.47
CA LEU A 15 -8.10 9.32 -26.71
C LEU A 15 -8.68 9.07 -25.31
N TYR A 16 -9.08 10.13 -24.59
CA TYR A 16 -9.71 9.97 -23.26
C TYR A 16 -11.03 9.20 -23.34
N GLY A 17 -11.87 9.47 -24.35
CA GLY A 17 -13.09 8.68 -24.58
C GLY A 17 -12.81 7.21 -24.94
N TRP A 18 -11.67 6.90 -25.56
CA TRP A 18 -11.24 5.52 -25.79
C TRP A 18 -10.78 4.84 -24.50
N VAL A 19 -9.99 5.53 -23.68
CA VAL A 19 -9.56 5.03 -22.34
C VAL A 19 -10.78 4.75 -21.48
N GLU A 20 -11.74 5.68 -21.42
CA GLU A 20 -12.99 5.51 -20.68
C GLU A 20 -13.79 4.29 -21.16
N ARG A 21 -13.95 4.13 -22.49
CA ARG A 21 -14.66 2.97 -23.05
C ARG A 21 -13.98 1.64 -22.75
N ILE A 22 -12.66 1.59 -22.72
CA ILE A 22 -11.92 0.37 -22.36
C ILE A 22 -12.01 0.10 -20.88
N GLY A 23 -11.79 1.11 -20.04
CA GLY A 23 -11.92 0.98 -18.58
C GLY A 23 -13.29 0.43 -18.18
N ASN A 24 -14.36 0.95 -18.79
CA ASN A 24 -15.74 0.53 -18.51
C ASN A 24 -16.07 -0.89 -19.02
N LYS A 25 -15.26 -1.48 -19.91
CA LYS A 25 -15.44 -2.86 -20.38
C LYS A 25 -14.80 -3.88 -19.46
N VAL A 26 -13.81 -3.49 -18.65
CA VAL A 26 -13.16 -4.42 -17.72
C VAL A 26 -14.15 -4.73 -16.60
N PRO A 27 -14.56 -5.99 -16.43
CA PRO A 27 -15.48 -6.36 -15.36
C PRO A 27 -14.84 -6.13 -14.00
N HIS A 28 -15.68 -5.99 -12.97
CA HIS A 28 -15.22 -5.92 -11.59
C HIS A 28 -14.24 -7.08 -11.29
N PRO A 29 -13.08 -6.84 -10.62
CA PRO A 29 -12.05 -7.87 -10.42
C PRO A 29 -12.57 -9.19 -9.86
N PHE A 30 -13.54 -9.13 -8.93
CA PHE A 30 -14.24 -10.32 -8.43
C PHE A 30 -14.85 -11.18 -9.55
N LEU A 31 -15.61 -10.57 -10.47
CA LEU A 31 -16.22 -11.27 -11.60
C LEU A 31 -15.16 -11.74 -12.60
N LEU A 32 -14.11 -10.95 -12.79
CA LEU A 32 -12.98 -11.30 -13.64
C LEU A 32 -12.37 -12.64 -13.21
N PHE A 33 -12.07 -12.83 -11.92
CA PHE A 33 -11.53 -14.10 -11.43
C PHE A 33 -12.53 -15.26 -11.52
N ILE A 34 -13.82 -15.01 -11.32
CA ILE A 34 -14.86 -16.03 -11.56
C ILE A 34 -14.85 -16.48 -13.02
N TYR A 35 -14.79 -15.55 -13.97
CA TYR A 35 -14.71 -15.88 -15.39
C TYR A 35 -13.43 -16.64 -15.72
N LEU A 36 -12.29 -16.26 -15.15
CA LEU A 36 -11.04 -16.98 -15.34
C LEU A 36 -11.10 -18.42 -14.81
N ILE A 37 -11.72 -18.65 -13.65
CA ILE A 37 -11.94 -20.01 -13.12
C ILE A 37 -12.82 -20.84 -14.06
N ILE A 38 -13.93 -20.28 -14.55
CA ILE A 38 -14.82 -20.98 -15.49
C ILE A 38 -14.06 -21.35 -16.77
N VAL A 39 -13.31 -20.40 -17.33
CA VAL A 39 -12.46 -20.64 -18.52
C VAL A 39 -11.42 -21.71 -18.22
N LEU A 40 -10.78 -21.69 -17.05
CA LEU A 40 -9.81 -22.69 -16.63
C LEU A 40 -10.44 -24.09 -16.51
N MET A 41 -11.62 -24.23 -15.91
CA MET A 41 -12.33 -25.50 -15.80
C MET A 41 -12.66 -26.09 -17.17
N VAL A 42 -13.16 -25.26 -18.10
CA VAL A 42 -13.47 -25.70 -19.47
C VAL A 42 -12.20 -26.06 -20.24
N THR A 43 -11.16 -25.24 -20.13
CA THR A 43 -9.89 -25.44 -20.84
C THR A 43 -9.18 -26.70 -20.35
N THR A 44 -9.13 -26.94 -19.04
CA THR A 44 -8.54 -28.16 -18.47
C THR A 44 -9.32 -29.41 -18.88
N ALA A 45 -10.64 -29.36 -18.96
CA ALA A 45 -11.46 -30.46 -19.46
C ALA A 45 -11.12 -30.78 -20.93
N ILE A 46 -11.09 -29.78 -21.81
CA ILE A 46 -10.78 -29.97 -23.24
C ILE A 46 -9.36 -30.52 -23.42
N LEU A 47 -8.34 -29.87 -22.83
CA LEU A 47 -6.94 -30.28 -23.00
C LEU A 47 -6.66 -31.67 -22.43
N SER A 48 -7.27 -32.02 -21.29
CA SER A 48 -7.15 -33.36 -20.72
C SER A 48 -7.77 -34.44 -21.63
N ALA A 49 -8.88 -34.14 -22.32
CA ALA A 49 -9.53 -35.07 -23.24
C ALA A 49 -8.64 -35.39 -24.46
N PHE A 50 -7.79 -34.44 -24.88
CA PHE A 50 -6.78 -34.64 -25.92
C PHE A 50 -5.47 -35.24 -25.40
N GLY A 51 -5.35 -35.54 -24.10
CA GLY A 51 -4.14 -36.13 -23.51
C GLY A 51 -2.92 -35.21 -23.56
N VAL A 52 -3.13 -33.89 -23.57
CA VAL A 52 -2.04 -32.90 -23.67
C VAL A 52 -1.10 -33.03 -22.47
N SER A 53 0.21 -33.09 -22.75
CA SER A 53 1.27 -33.14 -21.75
C SER A 53 2.52 -32.39 -22.22
N ALA A 54 3.34 -31.97 -21.26
CA ALA A 54 4.62 -31.32 -21.47
C ALA A 54 5.71 -31.96 -20.60
N LYS A 55 6.98 -31.72 -20.90
CA LYS A 55 8.09 -32.11 -20.01
C LYS A 55 8.47 -30.95 -19.11
N ASN A 56 8.64 -31.21 -17.81
CA ASN A 56 9.18 -30.26 -16.88
C ASN A 56 10.64 -29.94 -17.26
N PRO A 57 11.02 -28.68 -17.49
CA PRO A 57 12.37 -28.31 -17.90
C PRO A 57 13.43 -28.53 -16.79
N THR A 58 13.00 -28.66 -15.53
CA THR A 58 13.90 -28.77 -14.37
C THR A 58 14.33 -30.21 -14.11
N ASP A 59 13.40 -31.18 -14.19
CA ASP A 59 13.64 -32.58 -13.82
C ASP A 59 13.26 -33.60 -14.92
N GLY A 60 12.71 -33.12 -16.05
CA GLY A 60 12.32 -33.96 -17.18
C GLY A 60 11.04 -34.79 -16.98
N THR A 61 10.36 -34.66 -15.84
CA THR A 61 9.13 -35.40 -15.54
C THR A 61 7.96 -34.95 -16.43
N PRO A 62 7.03 -35.85 -16.80
CA PRO A 62 5.86 -35.47 -17.58
C PRO A 62 4.84 -34.70 -16.74
N VAL A 63 4.49 -33.50 -17.18
CA VAL A 63 3.42 -32.66 -16.65
C VAL A 63 2.17 -32.89 -17.47
N VAL A 64 1.11 -33.42 -16.85
CA VAL A 64 -0.15 -33.77 -17.49
C VAL A 64 -1.26 -32.84 -17.02
N VAL A 65 -2.11 -32.38 -17.94
CA VAL A 65 -3.26 -31.53 -17.60
C VAL A 65 -4.27 -32.30 -16.75
N LYS A 66 -4.67 -31.74 -15.60
CA LYS A 66 -5.69 -32.30 -14.71
C LYS A 66 -7.05 -31.64 -14.95
N ASN A 67 -8.08 -32.45 -15.21
CA ASN A 67 -9.43 -31.97 -15.46
C ASN A 67 -10.13 -31.58 -14.15
N LEU A 68 -10.45 -30.29 -13.98
CA LEU A 68 -11.17 -29.82 -12.80
C LEU A 68 -12.65 -30.25 -12.77
N LEU A 69 -13.26 -30.55 -13.92
CA LEU A 69 -14.65 -31.02 -14.04
C LEU A 69 -14.79 -32.55 -13.88
N SER A 70 -13.68 -33.27 -13.67
CA SER A 70 -13.70 -34.71 -13.40
C SER A 70 -14.14 -35.02 -11.96
N VAL A 71 -14.45 -36.28 -11.67
CA VAL A 71 -14.75 -36.74 -10.31
C VAL A 71 -13.55 -36.49 -9.40
N GLU A 72 -12.33 -36.76 -9.88
CA GLU A 72 -11.10 -36.49 -9.15
C GLU A 72 -10.88 -34.98 -8.91
N GLY A 73 -11.17 -34.16 -9.93
CA GLY A 73 -11.10 -32.70 -9.83
C GLY A 73 -12.07 -32.16 -8.76
N LEU A 74 -13.30 -32.67 -8.73
CA LEU A 74 -14.31 -32.32 -7.74
C LEU A 74 -13.92 -32.78 -6.33
N HIS A 75 -13.40 -34.00 -6.19
CA HIS A 75 -12.87 -34.53 -4.93
C HIS A 75 -11.69 -33.72 -4.39
N TRP A 76 -10.88 -33.13 -5.27
CA TRP A 76 -9.82 -32.22 -4.88
C TRP A 76 -10.34 -30.82 -4.56
N PHE A 77 -11.26 -30.27 -5.37
CA PHE A 77 -11.70 -28.89 -5.24
C PHE A 77 -12.47 -28.66 -3.93
N LEU A 78 -13.51 -29.46 -3.64
CA LEU A 78 -14.39 -29.21 -2.47
C LEU A 78 -13.63 -29.13 -1.13
N PRO A 79 -12.70 -30.06 -0.81
CA PRO A 79 -11.95 -29.99 0.45
C PRO A 79 -10.91 -28.87 0.50
N ASN A 80 -10.50 -28.32 -0.66
CA ASN A 80 -9.44 -27.32 -0.73
C ASN A 80 -9.95 -25.88 -0.83
N VAL A 81 -11.23 -25.62 -1.16
CA VAL A 81 -11.76 -24.23 -1.27
C VAL A 81 -11.40 -23.34 -0.07
N ILE A 82 -11.62 -23.85 1.15
CA ILE A 82 -11.33 -23.12 2.40
C ILE A 82 -9.81 -23.03 2.65
N LYS A 83 -9.05 -24.09 2.31
CA LYS A 83 -7.60 -24.13 2.51
C LYS A 83 -6.90 -23.15 1.57
N ASN A 84 -7.32 -23.10 0.31
CA ASN A 84 -6.84 -22.15 -0.68
C ASN A 84 -7.07 -20.72 -0.21
N PHE A 85 -8.29 -20.41 0.23
CA PHE A 85 -8.62 -19.07 0.71
C PHE A 85 -7.84 -18.66 1.97
N SER A 86 -7.86 -19.49 3.01
CA SER A 86 -7.20 -19.16 4.29
C SER A 86 -5.68 -19.28 4.25
N GLY A 87 -5.15 -20.11 3.35
CA GLY A 87 -3.72 -20.30 3.11
C GLY A 87 -3.12 -19.30 2.12
N PHE A 88 -3.94 -18.50 1.44
CA PHE A 88 -3.47 -17.50 0.47
C PHE A 88 -2.56 -16.48 1.15
N ALA A 89 -1.27 -16.49 0.81
CA ALA A 89 -0.23 -15.79 1.55
C ALA A 89 -0.51 -14.28 1.78
N PRO A 90 -1.02 -13.51 0.78
CA PRO A 90 -1.36 -12.10 0.99
C PRO A 90 -2.44 -11.85 2.05
N LEU A 91 -3.42 -12.75 2.20
CA LEU A 91 -4.62 -12.50 3.00
C LEU A 91 -4.28 -12.24 4.46
N GLY A 92 -3.60 -13.19 5.10
CA GLY A 92 -3.27 -13.09 6.52
C GLY A 92 -2.32 -11.93 6.82
N ALA A 93 -1.32 -11.73 5.94
CA ALA A 93 -0.30 -10.72 6.15
C ALA A 93 -0.85 -9.29 6.00
N ILE A 94 -1.74 -9.03 5.03
CA ILE A 94 -2.37 -7.71 4.85
C ILE A 94 -3.32 -7.41 6.00
N LEU A 95 -4.20 -8.35 6.37
CA LEU A 95 -5.13 -8.15 7.49
C LEU A 95 -4.37 -7.86 8.78
N ALA A 96 -3.28 -8.59 9.04
CA ALA A 96 -2.44 -8.35 10.20
C ALA A 96 -1.77 -6.95 10.15
N LEU A 97 -1.25 -6.52 9.00
CA LEU A 97 -0.64 -5.19 8.84
C LEU A 97 -1.66 -4.06 9.05
N VAL A 98 -2.88 -4.22 8.53
CA VAL A 98 -3.96 -3.23 8.69
C VAL A 98 -4.41 -3.13 10.15
N LEU A 99 -4.32 -4.18 10.97
CA LEU A 99 -4.57 -4.06 12.42
C LEU A 99 -3.60 -3.09 13.10
N GLY A 100 -2.32 -3.11 12.70
CA GLY A 100 -1.30 -2.19 13.23
C GLY A 100 -1.43 -0.79 12.65
N ALA A 101 -1.29 -0.65 11.33
CA ALA A 101 -1.31 0.64 10.64
C ALA A 101 -2.68 1.33 10.71
N GLY A 102 -3.77 0.55 10.67
CA GLY A 102 -5.12 1.07 10.80
C GLY A 102 -5.39 1.66 12.19
N LEU A 103 -4.81 1.09 13.26
CA LEU A 103 -4.89 1.73 14.58
C LEU A 103 -4.20 3.10 14.57
N ALA A 104 -3.05 3.22 13.91
CA ALA A 104 -2.32 4.48 13.76
C ALA A 104 -3.15 5.57 13.07
N GLU A 105 -3.91 5.17 12.05
CA GLU A 105 -4.85 6.05 11.37
C GLU A 105 -5.98 6.48 12.32
N ARG A 106 -6.63 5.52 12.97
CA ARG A 106 -7.83 5.75 13.81
C ARG A 106 -7.55 6.59 15.05
N VAL A 107 -6.37 6.45 15.66
CA VAL A 107 -5.97 7.32 16.77
C VAL A 107 -5.54 8.71 16.33
N GLY A 108 -5.42 8.95 15.01
CA GLY A 108 -5.01 10.23 14.42
C GLY A 108 -3.50 10.47 14.43
N LEU A 109 -2.67 9.41 14.51
CA LEU A 109 -1.22 9.51 14.50
C LEU A 109 -0.71 9.89 13.10
N LEU A 110 -1.12 9.14 12.06
CA LEU A 110 -0.65 9.36 10.70
C LEU A 110 -1.11 10.72 10.14
N PRO A 111 -2.39 11.15 10.28
CA PRO A 111 -2.81 12.48 9.84
C PRO A 111 -2.06 13.61 10.56
N ALA A 112 -1.84 13.48 11.88
CA ALA A 112 -1.09 14.48 12.64
C ALA A 112 0.38 14.56 12.21
N LEU A 113 0.99 13.42 11.87
CA LEU A 113 2.35 13.37 11.34
C LEU A 113 2.42 14.05 9.96
N MET A 114 1.47 13.79 9.06
CA MET A 114 1.41 14.46 7.74
C MET A 114 1.29 15.98 7.89
N VAL A 115 0.38 16.45 8.76
CA VAL A 115 0.24 17.89 9.07
C VAL A 115 1.54 18.45 9.69
N LYS A 116 2.23 17.68 10.53
CA LYS A 116 3.53 18.09 11.10
C LYS A 116 4.59 18.26 10.02
N MET A 117 4.68 17.33 9.07
CA MET A 117 5.63 17.38 7.95
C MET A 117 5.32 18.54 7.01
N ALA A 118 4.04 18.85 6.81
CA ALA A 118 3.57 19.99 6.04
C ALA A 118 3.82 21.35 6.74
N SER A 119 4.05 21.36 8.05
CA SER A 119 4.29 22.58 8.80
C SER A 119 5.72 23.09 8.59
N HIS A 120 5.89 24.41 8.44
CA HIS A 120 7.20 25.08 8.28
C HIS A 120 7.94 24.75 6.98
N VAL A 121 7.20 24.44 5.92
CA VAL A 121 7.76 24.24 4.58
C VAL A 121 8.13 25.58 3.97
N ASN A 122 9.36 25.71 3.47
CA ASN A 122 9.79 26.89 2.72
C ASN A 122 9.19 26.83 1.30
N ALA A 123 8.74 27.98 0.77
CA ALA A 123 8.23 28.13 -0.60
C ALA A 123 9.08 27.42 -1.67
N ARG A 124 10.41 27.48 -1.55
CA ARG A 124 11.35 26.85 -2.49
C ARG A 124 11.22 25.31 -2.54
N TYR A 125 10.83 24.68 -1.43
CA TYR A 125 10.77 23.23 -1.31
C TYR A 125 9.34 22.67 -1.28
N ALA A 126 8.32 23.53 -1.47
CA ALA A 126 6.92 23.15 -1.34
C ALA A 126 6.52 21.96 -2.23
N SER A 127 6.85 21.99 -3.52
CA SER A 127 6.56 20.89 -4.46
C SER A 127 7.16 19.56 -4.04
N TYR A 128 8.43 19.58 -3.65
CA TYR A 128 9.15 18.38 -3.21
C TYR A 128 8.54 17.83 -1.93
N MET A 129 8.20 18.70 -0.98
CA MET A 129 7.59 18.27 0.27
C MET A 129 6.19 17.70 0.05
N VAL A 130 5.37 18.31 -0.81
CA VAL A 130 4.03 17.78 -1.14
C VAL A 130 4.14 16.37 -1.69
N LEU A 131 5.04 16.12 -2.65
CA LEU A 131 5.25 14.80 -3.22
C LEU A 131 5.82 13.80 -2.22
N PHE A 132 6.80 14.23 -1.42
CA PHE A 132 7.38 13.39 -0.38
C PHE A 132 6.33 12.94 0.64
N ILE A 133 5.49 13.86 1.13
CA ILE A 133 4.38 13.53 2.04
C ILE A 133 3.36 12.65 1.32
N ALA A 134 3.06 12.91 0.04
CA ALA A 134 2.13 12.08 -0.73
C ALA A 134 2.60 10.62 -0.82
N PHE A 135 3.87 10.37 -1.14
CA PHE A 135 4.43 9.02 -1.19
C PHE A 135 4.41 8.35 0.20
N PHE A 136 4.83 9.08 1.24
CA PHE A 136 4.78 8.58 2.60
C PHE A 136 3.35 8.24 3.05
N SER A 137 2.35 9.01 2.60
CA SER A 137 0.95 8.86 3.02
C SER A 137 0.31 7.53 2.64
N HIS A 138 0.86 6.77 1.70
CA HIS A 138 0.36 5.43 1.33
C HIS A 138 0.38 4.41 2.46
N ILE A 139 1.11 4.69 3.54
CA ILE A 139 1.01 3.95 4.80
C ILE A 139 -0.40 3.96 5.40
N SER A 140 -1.18 4.99 5.10
CA SER A 140 -2.58 5.19 5.49
C SER A 140 -3.56 4.60 4.45
N SER A 141 -3.06 3.92 3.40
CA SER A 141 -3.83 3.38 2.28
C SER A 141 -4.78 4.39 1.65
N ASP A 142 -6.06 4.38 2.04
CA ASP A 142 -7.15 5.06 1.33
C ASP A 142 -7.31 6.51 1.79
N ALA A 143 -6.94 6.83 3.03
CA ALA A 143 -7.08 8.20 3.53
C ALA A 143 -6.13 9.15 2.80
N ALA A 144 -5.00 8.65 2.28
CA ALA A 144 -4.06 9.40 1.45
C ALA A 144 -4.73 10.10 0.26
N LEU A 145 -5.60 9.38 -0.47
CA LEU A 145 -6.30 9.88 -1.66
C LEU A 145 -7.24 11.04 -1.35
N VAL A 146 -7.77 11.09 -0.13
CA VAL A 146 -8.73 12.11 0.30
C VAL A 146 -8.03 13.28 0.97
N ILE A 147 -7.00 13.02 1.77
CA ILE A 147 -6.33 14.02 2.61
C ILE A 147 -5.26 14.78 1.83
N MET A 148 -4.49 14.10 0.97
CA MET A 148 -3.34 14.74 0.31
C MET A 148 -3.71 15.83 -0.69
N PRO A 149 -4.73 15.69 -1.56
CA PRO A 149 -5.09 16.74 -2.50
C PRO A 149 -5.35 18.12 -1.85
N PRO A 150 -6.23 18.24 -0.83
CA PRO A 150 -6.42 19.51 -0.14
C PRO A 150 -5.17 19.93 0.65
N MET A 151 -4.42 19.00 1.27
CA MET A 151 -3.16 19.34 1.94
C MET A 151 -2.12 19.95 1.00
N GLY A 152 -1.96 19.41 -0.21
CA GLY A 152 -1.06 19.96 -1.22
C GLY A 152 -1.43 21.39 -1.61
N ALA A 153 -2.72 21.64 -1.81
CA ALA A 153 -3.23 22.98 -2.07
C ALA A 153 -2.93 23.95 -0.93
N LEU A 154 -3.20 23.53 0.32
CA LEU A 154 -2.96 24.34 1.51
C LEU A 154 -1.48 24.62 1.75
N ILE A 155 -0.58 23.67 1.49
CA ILE A 155 0.87 23.87 1.59
C ILE A 155 1.30 24.98 0.62
N PHE A 156 0.84 24.94 -0.63
CA PHE A 156 1.17 25.96 -1.62
C PHE A 156 0.58 27.32 -1.25
N LEU A 157 -0.68 27.35 -0.83
CA LEU A 157 -1.34 28.58 -0.41
C LEU A 157 -0.62 29.25 0.78
N ALA A 158 -0.22 28.46 1.79
CA ALA A 158 0.45 28.95 2.98
C ALA A 158 1.85 29.55 2.72
N VAL A 159 2.48 29.20 1.60
CA VAL A 159 3.79 29.73 1.19
C VAL A 159 3.71 30.72 0.03
N GLY A 160 2.50 31.19 -0.31
CA GLY A 160 2.26 32.18 -1.37
C GLY A 160 2.42 31.64 -2.80
N ARG A 161 2.34 30.32 -2.99
CA ARG A 161 2.42 29.64 -4.28
C ARG A 161 1.05 29.23 -4.80
N HIS A 162 0.96 28.86 -6.07
CA HIS A 162 -0.33 28.58 -6.72
C HIS A 162 -0.99 27.29 -6.15
N PRO A 163 -2.14 27.36 -5.45
CA PRO A 163 -2.72 26.21 -4.74
C PRO A 163 -3.09 25.05 -5.66
N VAL A 164 -3.56 25.34 -6.88
CA VAL A 164 -3.84 24.31 -7.90
C VAL A 164 -2.59 23.53 -8.28
N ALA A 165 -1.39 24.14 -8.29
CA ALA A 165 -0.15 23.40 -8.54
C ALA A 165 0.12 22.39 -7.42
N GLY A 166 -0.09 22.79 -6.16
CA GLY A 166 0.02 21.91 -5.00
C GLY A 166 -1.00 20.78 -5.00
N LEU A 167 -2.25 21.08 -5.38
CA LEU A 167 -3.32 20.09 -5.58
C LEU A 167 -2.91 19.03 -6.62
N LEU A 168 -2.48 19.49 -7.80
CA LEU A 168 -2.06 18.61 -8.89
C LEU A 168 -0.83 17.78 -8.51
N ALA A 169 0.14 18.38 -7.82
CA ALA A 169 1.32 17.67 -7.33
C ALA A 169 0.94 16.58 -6.32
N ALA A 170 0.02 16.86 -5.40
CA ALA A 170 -0.47 15.87 -4.45
C ALA A 170 -1.23 14.73 -5.14
N ILE A 171 -2.14 15.04 -6.08
CA ILE A 171 -2.87 14.02 -6.85
C ILE A 171 -1.89 13.15 -7.65
N ALA A 172 -0.93 13.76 -8.34
CA ALA A 172 0.10 13.02 -9.07
C ALA A 172 0.99 12.19 -8.13
N GLY A 173 1.33 12.71 -6.96
CA GLY A 173 2.10 12.01 -5.94
C GLY A 173 1.40 10.75 -5.46
N VAL A 174 0.14 10.88 -5.02
CA VAL A 174 -0.64 9.73 -4.53
C VAL A 174 -0.98 8.76 -5.68
N GLY A 175 -1.24 9.26 -6.89
CA GLY A 175 -1.57 8.42 -8.04
C GLY A 175 -0.37 7.64 -8.60
N CYS A 176 0.78 8.29 -8.77
CA CYS A 176 1.96 7.68 -9.41
C CYS A 176 2.91 7.01 -8.41
N GLY A 177 2.89 7.39 -7.14
CA GLY A 177 3.80 6.89 -6.11
C GLY A 177 3.23 5.82 -5.19
N PHE A 178 2.14 5.15 -5.61
CA PHE A 178 1.39 4.20 -4.78
C PHE A 178 2.24 3.12 -4.10
N THR A 179 3.32 2.69 -4.75
CA THR A 179 4.22 1.67 -4.23
C THR A 179 5.55 2.23 -3.70
N ALA A 180 5.89 3.48 -4.04
CA ALA A 180 7.15 4.08 -3.62
C ALA A 180 7.03 4.55 -2.17
N ASN A 181 7.75 3.90 -1.26
CA ASN A 181 7.74 4.27 0.15
C ASN A 181 9.09 3.99 0.82
N LEU A 182 9.38 4.70 1.92
CA LEU A 182 10.54 4.45 2.77
C LEU A 182 10.27 3.34 3.78
N LEU A 183 9.00 3.12 4.11
CA LEU A 183 8.55 2.06 5.00
C LEU A 183 7.87 0.96 4.19
N ILE A 184 7.88 -0.25 4.74
CA ILE A 184 7.09 -1.35 4.21
C ILE A 184 5.60 -1.02 4.43
N VAL A 185 4.83 -1.11 3.36
CA VAL A 185 3.39 -0.83 3.33
C VAL A 185 2.60 -2.05 2.88
N THR A 186 1.26 -1.94 2.90
CA THR A 186 0.35 -3.04 2.54
C THR A 186 0.55 -3.56 1.13
N THR A 187 0.96 -2.70 0.19
CA THR A 187 1.27 -3.07 -1.20
C THR A 187 2.49 -3.97 -1.32
N ASP A 188 3.53 -3.76 -0.52
CA ASP A 188 4.71 -4.64 -0.54
C ASP A 188 4.33 -6.06 -0.14
N VAL A 189 3.53 -6.18 0.93
CA VAL A 189 3.03 -7.46 1.43
C VAL A 189 2.11 -8.15 0.41
N LEU A 190 1.25 -7.38 -0.26
CA LEU A 190 0.37 -7.89 -1.32
C LEU A 190 1.18 -8.44 -2.48
N LEU A 191 2.11 -7.64 -3.01
CA LEU A 191 2.87 -7.99 -4.21
C LEU A 191 3.84 -9.15 -3.94
N SER A 192 4.51 -9.17 -2.78
CA SER A 192 5.40 -10.27 -2.42
C SER A 192 4.62 -11.58 -2.20
N GLY A 193 3.44 -11.50 -1.60
CA GLY A 193 2.55 -12.64 -1.42
C GLY A 193 2.07 -13.22 -2.75
N ILE A 194 1.54 -12.38 -3.65
CA ILE A 194 1.13 -12.82 -5.00
C ILE A 194 2.32 -13.40 -5.78
N SER A 195 3.49 -12.77 -5.68
CA SER A 195 4.70 -13.24 -6.35
C SER A 195 5.16 -14.59 -5.79
N THR A 196 4.99 -14.83 -4.48
CA THR A 196 5.26 -16.12 -3.85
C THR A 196 4.31 -17.20 -4.37
N GLU A 197 3.00 -16.93 -4.45
CA GLU A 197 2.03 -17.90 -4.99
C GLU A 197 2.34 -18.23 -6.46
N ALA A 198 2.65 -17.22 -7.27
CA ALA A 198 3.06 -17.42 -8.67
C ALA A 198 4.38 -18.20 -8.78
N ALA A 199 5.34 -17.96 -7.90
CA ALA A 199 6.62 -18.67 -7.87
C ALA A 199 6.47 -20.13 -7.42
N ALA A 200 5.56 -20.40 -6.48
CA ALA A 200 5.29 -21.74 -5.96
C ALA A 200 4.83 -22.72 -7.05
N ALA A 201 4.20 -22.22 -8.12
CA ALA A 201 3.84 -23.01 -9.30
C ALA A 201 5.05 -23.63 -10.02
N PHE A 202 6.25 -23.05 -9.88
CA PHE A 202 7.50 -23.54 -10.48
C PHE A 202 8.44 -24.17 -9.46
N ASN A 203 8.56 -23.55 -8.28
CA ASN A 203 9.40 -24.02 -7.19
C ASN A 203 8.68 -23.80 -5.84
N PRO A 204 8.16 -24.87 -5.20
CA PRO A 204 7.44 -24.75 -3.93
C PRO A 204 8.25 -24.19 -2.76
N GLN A 205 9.59 -24.16 -2.88
CA GLN A 205 10.49 -23.62 -1.86
C GLN A 205 10.84 -22.14 -2.10
N MET A 206 10.45 -21.56 -3.25
CA MET A 206 10.73 -20.17 -3.56
C MET A 206 9.77 -19.27 -2.78
N HIS A 207 10.33 -18.33 -2.03
CA HIS A 207 9.59 -17.34 -1.28
C HIS A 207 10.09 -15.95 -1.65
N VAL A 208 9.16 -15.07 -2.03
CA VAL A 208 9.45 -13.65 -2.28
C VAL A 208 9.19 -12.89 -1.00
N SER A 209 10.25 -12.32 -0.44
CA SER A 209 10.18 -11.57 0.80
C SER A 209 9.54 -10.20 0.59
N VAL A 210 8.87 -9.70 1.62
CA VAL A 210 8.29 -8.34 1.63
C VAL A 210 9.38 -7.27 1.48
N ILE A 211 10.61 -7.55 1.91
CA ILE A 211 11.72 -6.60 1.86
C ILE A 211 12.52 -6.66 0.55
N ASP A 212 12.23 -7.60 -0.36
CA ASP A 212 13.03 -7.80 -1.59
C ASP A 212 13.04 -6.52 -2.46
N ASN A 213 11.93 -5.79 -2.48
CA ASN A 213 11.80 -4.53 -3.22
C ASN A 213 12.16 -3.28 -2.42
N TRP A 214 12.43 -3.40 -1.11
CA TRP A 214 12.50 -2.24 -0.22
C TRP A 214 13.55 -1.21 -0.64
N TYR A 215 14.77 -1.65 -1.00
CA TYR A 215 15.82 -0.75 -1.47
C TYR A 215 15.43 0.00 -2.74
N PHE A 216 14.75 -0.68 -3.67
CA PHE A 216 14.28 -0.07 -4.91
C PHE A 216 13.17 0.96 -4.63
N MET A 217 12.19 0.62 -3.79
CA MET A 217 11.10 1.51 -3.43
C MET A 217 11.60 2.74 -2.66
N ALA A 218 12.47 2.55 -1.67
CA ALA A 218 13.04 3.64 -0.88
C ALA A 218 13.86 4.60 -1.74
N SER A 219 14.65 4.06 -2.68
CA SER A 219 15.40 4.89 -3.64
C SER A 219 14.47 5.62 -4.60
N SER A 220 13.38 4.98 -5.02
CA SER A 220 12.37 5.56 -5.91
C SER A 220 11.68 6.77 -5.28
N VAL A 221 11.46 6.80 -3.96
CA VAL A 221 10.93 8.00 -3.27
C VAL A 221 11.80 9.22 -3.57
N VAL A 222 13.12 9.10 -3.43
CA VAL A 222 14.05 10.22 -3.67
C VAL A 222 13.98 10.69 -5.12
N VAL A 223 14.05 9.74 -6.07
CA VAL A 223 14.01 10.05 -7.51
C VAL A 223 12.69 10.70 -7.89
N LEU A 224 11.56 10.12 -7.49
CA LEU A 224 10.23 10.62 -7.83
C LEU A 224 9.94 11.96 -7.16
N THR A 225 10.42 12.20 -5.94
CA THR A 225 10.27 13.50 -5.27
C THR A 225 11.01 14.59 -6.03
N ILE A 226 12.25 14.31 -6.47
CA ILE A 226 13.04 15.28 -7.24
C ILE A 226 12.40 15.53 -8.61
N VAL A 227 12.09 14.47 -9.36
CA VAL A 227 11.54 14.57 -10.71
C VAL A 227 10.16 15.24 -10.69
N GLY A 228 9.25 14.80 -9.82
CA GLY A 228 7.93 15.40 -9.70
C GLY A 228 7.99 16.84 -9.20
N GLY A 229 8.92 17.16 -8.28
CA GLY A 229 9.12 18.52 -7.79
C GLY A 229 9.58 19.45 -8.91
N LEU A 230 10.54 19.00 -9.72
CA LEU A 230 11.01 19.72 -10.90
C LEU A 230 9.90 19.91 -11.95
N ILE A 231 9.11 18.88 -12.23
CA ILE A 231 7.97 18.97 -13.16
C ILE A 231 6.97 20.02 -12.64
N THR A 232 6.67 19.98 -11.34
CA THR A 232 5.74 20.92 -10.72
C THR A 232 6.26 22.36 -10.82
N ASP A 233 7.52 22.61 -10.42
CA ASP A 233 8.14 23.93 -10.40
C ASP A 233 8.41 24.51 -11.79
N LYS A 234 8.82 23.67 -12.75
CA LYS A 234 9.32 24.14 -14.05
C LYS A 234 8.28 24.04 -15.17
N ILE A 235 7.28 23.19 -15.02
CA ILE A 235 6.32 22.92 -16.10
C ILE A 235 4.90 23.25 -15.67
N ILE A 236 4.43 22.74 -14.52
CA ILE A 236 3.03 22.86 -14.12
C ILE A 236 2.71 24.24 -13.58
N GLU A 237 3.41 24.68 -12.52
CA GLU A 237 3.11 25.96 -11.88
C GLU A 237 3.29 27.16 -12.84
N PRO A 238 4.35 27.26 -13.67
CA PRO A 238 4.49 28.37 -14.60
C PRO A 238 3.35 28.48 -15.63
N ARG A 239 2.72 27.35 -15.99
CA ARG A 239 1.57 27.34 -16.92
C ARG A 239 0.28 27.87 -16.30
N LEU A 240 0.18 27.89 -14.97
CA LEU A 240 -0.98 28.41 -14.25
C LEU A 240 -0.93 29.93 -14.06
N GLY A 241 0.24 30.55 -14.27
CA GLY A 241 0.45 31.99 -14.08
C GLY A 241 0.74 32.37 -12.62
N GLN A 242 0.86 33.67 -12.36
CA GLN A 242 1.14 34.16 -11.00
C GLN A 242 -0.09 34.11 -10.12
N TRP A 243 0.08 33.56 -8.92
CA TRP A 243 -0.95 33.56 -7.89
C TRP A 243 -1.08 34.95 -7.25
N GLN A 244 -2.29 35.52 -7.28
CA GLN A 244 -2.60 36.86 -6.73
C GLN A 244 -3.52 36.79 -5.51
N GLY A 245 -3.83 35.60 -5.00
CA GLY A 245 -4.76 35.42 -3.88
C GLY A 245 -4.12 35.77 -2.54
N ASN A 246 -4.89 36.44 -1.67
CA ASN A 246 -4.48 36.78 -0.31
C ASN A 246 -4.54 35.53 0.59
N SER A 247 -3.51 35.29 1.38
CA SER A 247 -3.34 34.05 2.18
C SER A 247 -3.71 34.27 3.65
N ASP A 248 -5.00 34.38 3.94
CA ASP A 248 -5.49 34.32 5.33
C ASP A 248 -5.76 32.88 5.79
N GLU A 249 -5.88 31.93 4.85
CA GLU A 249 -5.95 30.50 5.17
C GLU A 249 -4.58 29.99 5.65
N LYS A 250 -4.53 29.65 6.93
CA LYS A 250 -3.38 28.97 7.54
C LYS A 250 -3.63 27.47 7.51
N LEU A 251 -2.58 26.71 7.17
CA LEU A 251 -2.54 25.26 7.43
C LEU A 251 -3.04 25.00 8.85
N GLN A 252 -3.98 24.06 9.01
CA GLN A 252 -4.44 23.65 10.33
C GLN A 252 -3.23 23.32 11.20
N THR A 253 -3.06 24.09 12.27
CA THR A 253 -1.94 23.88 13.19
C THR A 253 -2.31 22.77 14.15
N LEU A 254 -1.37 21.85 14.38
CA LEU A 254 -1.52 20.85 15.43
C LEU A 254 -1.80 21.51 16.78
N THR A 255 -2.78 20.98 17.50
CA THR A 255 -3.03 21.35 18.89
C THR A 255 -1.80 21.06 19.76
N GLU A 256 -1.69 21.72 20.91
CA GLU A 256 -0.59 21.45 21.85
C GLU A 256 -0.57 19.99 22.30
N SER A 257 -1.75 19.42 22.54
CA SER A 257 -1.93 17.99 22.86
C SER A 257 -1.37 17.10 21.76
N GLN A 258 -1.77 17.27 20.49
CA GLN A 258 -1.24 16.47 19.38
C GLN A 258 0.27 16.60 19.23
N ARG A 259 0.80 17.82 19.41
CA ARG A 259 2.25 18.09 19.29
C ARG A 259 3.05 17.41 20.40
N PHE A 260 2.52 17.40 21.62
CA PHE A 260 3.09 16.66 22.75
C PHE A 260 3.00 15.15 22.51
N SER A 261 1.86 14.64 22.07
CA SER A 261 1.65 13.23 21.78
C SER A 261 2.53 12.73 20.63
N LEU A 262 2.77 13.54 19.59
CA LEU A 262 3.72 13.20 18.53
C LEU A 262 5.16 13.06 19.07
N ARG A 263 5.56 13.88 20.04
CA ARG A 263 6.87 13.72 20.70
C ARG A 263 6.94 12.42 21.49
N ILE A 264 5.89 12.08 22.23
CA ILE A 264 5.80 10.79 22.94
C ILE A 264 5.88 9.63 21.95
N ALA A 265 5.08 9.66 20.88
CA ALA A 265 5.10 8.65 19.84
C ALA A 265 6.50 8.52 19.21
N GLY A 266 7.19 9.63 18.96
CA GLY A 266 8.57 9.64 18.47
C GLY A 266 9.56 8.99 19.45
N VAL A 267 9.48 9.30 20.75
CA VAL A 267 10.32 8.68 21.78
C VAL A 267 10.05 7.16 21.85
N VAL A 268 8.78 6.76 21.88
CA VAL A 268 8.39 5.34 21.90
C VAL A 268 8.85 4.61 20.64
N SER A 269 8.76 5.26 19.47
CA SER A 269 9.27 4.71 18.21
C SER A 269 10.77 4.45 18.29
N LEU A 270 11.55 5.42 18.80
CA LEU A 270 12.99 5.29 18.95
C LEU A 270 13.37 4.21 19.96
N LEU A 271 12.66 4.11 21.08
CA LEU A 271 12.87 3.05 22.07
C LEU A 271 12.57 1.66 21.49
N PHE A 272 11.50 1.53 20.71
CA PHE A 272 11.17 0.28 20.02
C PHE A 272 12.27 -0.11 19.03
N ILE A 273 12.69 0.83 18.18
CA ILE A 273 13.78 0.60 17.21
C ILE A 273 15.08 0.23 17.93
N ALA A 274 15.41 0.92 19.03
CA ALA A 274 16.59 0.59 19.83
C ALA A 274 16.50 -0.81 20.46
N ALA A 275 15.34 -1.22 20.95
CA ALA A 275 15.13 -2.56 21.50
C ALA A 275 15.34 -3.64 20.43
N ILE A 276 14.76 -3.46 19.23
CA ILE A 276 14.97 -4.39 18.11
C ILE A 276 16.43 -4.38 17.65
N ALA A 277 17.07 -3.21 17.58
CA ALA A 277 18.48 -3.08 17.25
C ALA A 277 19.38 -3.84 18.23
N LEU A 278 19.10 -3.77 19.54
CA LEU A 278 19.79 -4.55 20.57
C LEU A 278 19.57 -6.07 20.43
N MET A 279 18.44 -6.49 19.85
CA MET A 279 18.15 -7.90 19.59
C MET A 279 18.76 -8.43 18.28
N VAL A 280 19.25 -7.56 17.39
CA VAL A 280 19.75 -7.92 16.03
C VAL A 280 21.22 -7.59 15.82
N ILE A 281 21.69 -6.43 16.28
CA ILE A 281 23.05 -5.92 15.99
C ILE A 281 24.13 -6.75 16.72
N PRO A 282 24.01 -7.05 18.03
CA PRO A 282 25.00 -7.86 18.74
C PRO A 282 25.14 -9.25 18.12
N GLN A 283 26.34 -9.82 18.16
CA GLN A 283 26.58 -11.17 17.60
C GLN A 283 25.70 -12.24 18.26
N ASN A 284 25.39 -12.06 19.55
CA ASN A 284 24.48 -12.89 20.35
C ASN A 284 23.01 -12.40 20.32
N GLY A 285 22.64 -11.57 19.35
CA GLY A 285 21.27 -11.06 19.21
C GLY A 285 20.25 -12.18 19.01
N ILE A 286 19.18 -12.18 19.80
CA ILE A 286 18.16 -13.24 19.81
C ILE A 286 17.34 -13.35 18.52
N LEU A 287 17.33 -12.31 17.69
CA LEU A 287 16.60 -12.28 16.41
C LEU A 287 17.50 -12.62 15.21
N ARG A 288 18.79 -12.95 15.42
CA ARG A 288 19.70 -13.44 14.37
C ARG A 288 19.49 -14.93 14.12
N ASP A 289 20.12 -15.44 13.06
CA ASP A 289 20.13 -16.88 12.81
C ASP A 289 20.68 -17.65 14.03
N PRO A 290 19.94 -18.63 14.58
CA PRO A 290 20.36 -19.35 15.77
C PRO A 290 21.64 -20.19 15.60
N ILE A 291 22.01 -20.52 14.35
CA ILE A 291 23.13 -21.40 14.04
C ILE A 291 24.33 -20.58 13.56
N ASN A 292 24.13 -19.77 12.53
CA ASN A 292 25.19 -19.03 11.84
C ASN A 292 25.39 -17.61 12.39
N HIS A 293 24.51 -17.16 13.29
CA HIS A 293 24.50 -15.77 13.79
C HIS A 293 24.52 -14.72 12.67
N THR A 294 23.99 -15.05 11.49
CA THR A 294 23.82 -14.13 10.37
C THR A 294 22.55 -13.31 10.53
N VAL A 295 22.50 -12.13 9.90
CA VAL A 295 21.27 -11.33 9.82
C VAL A 295 20.36 -11.84 8.71
N MET A 296 20.91 -12.46 7.66
CA MET A 296 20.13 -13.04 6.57
C MET A 296 20.72 -14.41 6.20
N PRO A 297 19.91 -15.49 6.22
CA PRO A 297 18.54 -15.57 6.75
C PRO A 297 18.50 -15.41 8.29
N SER A 298 17.40 -14.94 8.87
CA SER A 298 17.21 -14.87 10.34
C SER A 298 15.73 -14.75 10.75
N PRO A 299 15.38 -14.99 12.02
CA PRO A 299 14.07 -14.67 12.59
C PRO A 299 13.66 -13.21 12.40
N PHE A 300 14.60 -12.26 12.43
CA PHE A 300 14.32 -10.85 12.16
C PHE A 300 13.74 -10.63 10.76
N ILE A 301 14.38 -11.19 9.73
CA ILE A 301 13.96 -11.03 8.34
C ILE A 301 12.62 -11.73 8.08
N LYS A 302 12.47 -12.96 8.57
CA LYS A 302 11.22 -13.74 8.42
C LYS A 302 10.06 -13.12 9.22
N GLY A 303 10.36 -12.52 10.37
CA GLY A 303 9.40 -11.89 11.28
C GLY A 303 9.16 -10.40 11.04
N ILE A 304 9.62 -9.84 9.92
CA ILE A 304 9.58 -8.39 9.69
C ILE A 304 8.16 -7.83 9.70
N VAL A 305 7.18 -8.53 9.12
CA VAL A 305 5.79 -8.10 9.11
C VAL A 305 5.20 -8.05 10.53
N PRO A 306 5.28 -9.12 11.36
CA PRO A 306 4.92 -9.04 12.78
C PRO A 306 5.61 -7.91 13.54
N LEU A 307 6.90 -7.64 13.29
CA LEU A 307 7.63 -6.56 13.95
C LEU A 307 7.09 -5.17 13.55
N ILE A 308 6.74 -4.97 12.29
CA ILE A 308 6.11 -3.74 11.80
C ILE A 308 4.73 -3.56 12.43
N ILE A 309 3.93 -4.63 12.53
CA ILE A 309 2.62 -4.59 13.19
C ILE A 309 2.78 -4.16 14.64
N LEU A 310 3.72 -4.79 15.36
CA LEU A 310 3.99 -4.47 16.76
C LEU A 310 4.49 -3.02 16.91
N PHE A 311 5.36 -2.56 16.01
CA PHE A 311 5.81 -1.18 15.98
C PHE A 311 4.63 -0.21 15.85
N PHE A 312 3.77 -0.38 14.84
CA PHE A 312 2.61 0.49 14.68
C PHE A 312 1.67 0.40 15.87
N PHE A 313 1.42 -0.78 16.39
CA PHE A 313 0.56 -0.97 17.55
C PHE A 313 1.07 -0.21 18.77
N VAL A 314 2.34 -0.39 19.14
CA VAL A 314 2.97 0.25 20.32
C VAL A 314 3.01 1.76 20.18
N VAL A 315 3.40 2.27 19.01
CA VAL A 315 3.50 3.72 18.75
C VAL A 315 2.11 4.37 18.73
N SER A 316 1.13 3.71 18.11
CA SER A 316 -0.26 4.19 18.05
C SER A 316 -0.91 4.18 19.42
N LEU A 317 -0.65 3.16 20.23
CA LEU A 317 -1.14 3.09 21.61
C LEU A 317 -0.57 4.24 22.43
N ALA A 318 0.74 4.50 22.35
CA ALA A 318 1.38 5.62 23.05
C ALA A 318 0.79 6.97 22.62
N TYR A 319 0.62 7.18 21.31
CA TYR A 319 0.01 8.40 20.78
C TYR A 319 -1.43 8.56 21.24
N GLY A 320 -2.25 7.50 21.13
CA GLY A 320 -3.67 7.52 21.45
C GLY A 320 -3.97 7.72 22.93
N ILE A 321 -3.13 7.15 23.81
CA ILE A 321 -3.20 7.43 25.26
C ILE A 321 -2.82 8.89 25.54
N ALA A 322 -1.74 9.38 24.93
CA ALA A 322 -1.28 10.75 25.14
C ALA A 322 -2.27 11.82 24.62
N THR A 323 -2.92 11.58 23.48
CA THR A 323 -4.00 12.44 22.94
C THR A 323 -5.34 12.25 23.64
N ARG A 324 -5.46 11.24 24.54
CA ARG A 324 -6.70 10.84 25.21
C ARG A 324 -7.81 10.38 24.24
N THR A 325 -7.44 9.89 23.06
CA THR A 325 -8.36 9.16 22.16
C THR A 325 -8.61 7.75 22.69
N ILE A 326 -7.61 7.15 23.34
CA ILE A 326 -7.73 5.92 24.12
C ILE A 326 -7.76 6.29 25.60
N ARG A 327 -8.91 6.16 26.25
CA ARG A 327 -9.09 6.49 27.67
C ARG A 327 -9.21 5.25 28.54
N ARG A 328 -9.76 4.17 27.98
CA ARG A 328 -9.98 2.89 28.65
C ARG A 328 -9.58 1.76 27.71
N GLN A 329 -9.22 0.61 28.29
CA GLN A 329 -8.87 -0.58 27.50
C GLN A 329 -10.00 -1.01 26.54
N ALA A 330 -11.26 -0.76 26.92
CA ALA A 330 -12.44 -1.07 26.11
C ALA A 330 -12.55 -0.24 24.82
N ASP A 331 -11.81 0.87 24.69
CA ASP A 331 -11.83 1.70 23.47
C ASP A 331 -11.03 1.04 22.33
N LEU A 332 -10.03 0.21 22.67
CA LEU A 332 -9.08 -0.36 21.70
C LEU A 332 -9.75 -1.31 20.69
N PRO A 333 -10.61 -2.28 21.07
CA PRO A 333 -11.28 -3.13 20.09
C PRO A 333 -12.07 -2.34 19.05
N HIS A 334 -12.76 -1.28 19.45
CA HIS A 334 -13.54 -0.44 18.53
C HIS A 334 -12.63 0.21 17.48
N LEU A 335 -11.50 0.78 17.91
CA LEU A 335 -10.52 1.41 17.02
C LEU A 335 -9.85 0.41 16.07
N MET A 336 -9.77 -0.87 16.43
CA MET A 336 -9.21 -1.92 15.56
C MET A 336 -10.24 -2.56 14.63
N ILE A 337 -11.54 -2.50 14.97
CA ILE A 337 -12.62 -3.04 14.13
C ILE A 337 -12.84 -2.19 12.88
N GLU A 338 -12.75 -0.87 12.97
CA GLU A 338 -13.05 0.00 11.82
C GLU A 338 -12.13 -0.24 10.61
N PRO A 339 -10.79 -0.28 10.76
CA PRO A 339 -9.89 -0.64 9.65
C PRO A 339 -10.18 -2.02 9.06
N MET A 340 -10.63 -2.98 9.87
CA MET A 340 -11.00 -4.31 9.39
C MET A 340 -12.27 -4.29 8.53
N LYS A 341 -13.24 -3.41 8.84
CA LYS A 341 -14.44 -3.24 8.01
C LYS A 341 -14.10 -2.71 6.62
N GLU A 342 -13.13 -1.81 6.52
CA GLU A 342 -12.66 -1.27 5.23
C GLU A 342 -12.04 -2.37 4.35
N MET A 343 -11.50 -3.42 4.95
CA MET A 343 -10.93 -4.57 4.24
C MET A 343 -11.98 -5.57 3.73
N ALA A 344 -13.28 -5.37 3.98
CA ALA A 344 -14.32 -6.31 3.53
C ALA A 344 -14.31 -6.53 2.01
N GLY A 345 -14.13 -5.46 1.22
CA GLY A 345 -14.05 -5.55 -0.23
C GLY A 345 -12.82 -6.34 -0.70
N PHE A 346 -11.68 -6.15 -0.04
CA PHE A 346 -10.46 -6.91 -0.29
C PHE A 346 -10.66 -8.41 0.02
N ILE A 347 -11.23 -8.75 1.17
CA ILE A 347 -11.49 -10.15 1.56
C ILE A 347 -12.39 -10.86 0.52
N VAL A 348 -13.45 -10.19 0.07
CA VAL A 348 -14.35 -10.72 -0.96
C VAL A 348 -13.62 -10.91 -2.30
N MET A 349 -12.73 -9.99 -2.68
CA MET A 349 -11.95 -10.09 -3.91
C MET A 349 -10.91 -11.22 -3.87
N VAL A 350 -10.26 -11.41 -2.71
CA VAL A 350 -9.26 -12.46 -2.52
C VAL A 350 -9.85 -13.86 -2.65
N PHE A 351 -11.12 -14.04 -2.27
CA PHE A 351 -11.75 -15.36 -2.30
C PHE A 351 -11.67 -16.05 -3.67
N PRO A 352 -12.18 -15.49 -4.79
CA PRO A 352 -12.03 -16.11 -6.11
C PRO A 352 -10.59 -16.08 -6.62
N LEU A 353 -9.79 -15.06 -6.28
CA LEU A 353 -8.37 -15.02 -6.66
C LEU A 353 -7.61 -16.24 -6.11
N ALA A 354 -7.82 -16.57 -4.83
CA ALA A 354 -7.20 -17.72 -4.18
C ALA A 354 -7.68 -19.07 -4.74
N GLN A 355 -8.80 -19.13 -5.47
CA GLN A 355 -9.22 -20.36 -6.16
C GLN A 355 -8.65 -20.45 -7.57
N PHE A 356 -8.26 -19.31 -8.16
CA PHE A 356 -7.72 -19.25 -9.51
C PHE A 356 -6.23 -19.61 -9.54
N VAL A 357 -5.47 -19.10 -8.57
CA VAL A 357 -4.06 -19.43 -8.34
C VAL A 357 -3.97 -20.75 -7.60
#